data_AF-A0A2I4D2B0-F1
#
_entry.id   AF-A0A2I4D2B0-F1
#
_cell.length_a   1.000
_cell.length_b   1.000
_cell.length_c   1.000
_cell.angle_alpha   90.00
_cell.angle_beta   90.00
_cell.angle_gamma   90.00
#
_symmetry.space_group_name_H-M   'P 1'
#
loop_
_entity.id
_entity.type
_entity.pdbx_description
1 polymer ?
#
loop_
_entity_poly.entity_id
_entity_poly.type
_entity_poly.pdbx_seq_one_letter_code
_entity_poly.pdbx_strand_id
1 'polypeptide(L)'
;MTSRVGPRASSPNRSDFKPRERVVPHYQMSASLKSEVQKLNLVHLLIWLLVAAQVTVSHFNLVSHDTVSIPYQWEYPYLLSILPLLCSSLSLPKNNISYLVISMLSAGLFSVTPLIYGGMEMFPVAQQLYRHGKAYRFIFGFSAVTVMYLVMVVAIQVHAWQLYYMKKLLDSWFDTTQEKKKK
;
A
#
# COMPACT_ATOMS: atom_id res chain seq x y z
N MET A 1 43.44 15.55 -1.78
CA MET A 1 44.62 15.73 -2.64
C MET A 1 45.43 14.46 -2.61
N THR A 2 45.47 13.72 -3.71
CA THR A 2 46.34 12.55 -3.90
C THR A 2 46.90 12.65 -5.30
N SER A 3 48.21 12.83 -5.38
CA SER A 3 48.99 13.01 -6.60
C SER A 3 49.07 11.70 -7.39
N ARG A 4 48.79 11.75 -8.70
CA ARG A 4 49.15 10.70 -9.65
C ARG A 4 49.63 11.34 -10.96
N VAL A 5 50.94 11.42 -11.11
CA VAL A 5 51.60 11.66 -12.41
C VAL A 5 52.67 10.60 -12.60
N GLY A 6 52.53 9.86 -13.71
CA GLY A 6 53.58 9.06 -14.36
C GLY A 6 53.29 7.54 -14.44
N PRO A 7 53.64 6.83 -15.54
CA PRO A 7 53.69 7.21 -16.95
C PRO A 7 52.71 6.36 -17.81
N ARG A 8 52.25 6.90 -18.95
CA ARG A 8 51.45 6.16 -19.94
C ARG A 8 52.33 5.12 -20.65
N ALA A 9 51.93 3.85 -20.58
CA ALA A 9 52.27 2.85 -21.58
C ALA A 9 51.03 2.59 -22.44
N SER A 10 51.12 2.93 -23.72
CA SER A 10 50.13 2.57 -24.74
C SER A 10 50.31 1.10 -25.11
N SER A 11 49.30 0.27 -24.83
CA SER A 11 49.12 -0.99 -25.52
C SER A 11 47.62 -1.20 -25.79
N PRO A 12 47.20 -1.41 -27.05
CA PRO A 12 45.80 -1.56 -27.40
C PRO A 12 45.40 -3.02 -27.25
N ASN A 13 44.74 -3.38 -26.15
CA ASN A 13 44.07 -4.67 -26.06
C ASN A 13 42.60 -4.52 -25.68
N ARG A 14 41.78 -4.88 -26.65
CA ARG A 14 40.32 -4.90 -26.67
C ARG A 14 39.88 -6.22 -26.04
N SER A 15 39.47 -6.21 -24.78
CA SER A 15 38.44 -7.10 -24.19
C SER A 15 38.58 -7.16 -22.67
N ASP A 16 38.05 -6.19 -21.94
CA ASP A 16 37.72 -6.37 -20.51
C ASP A 16 36.69 -5.33 -20.05
N PHE A 17 35.67 -5.10 -20.88
CA PHE A 17 34.42 -4.57 -20.36
C PHE A 17 33.59 -5.78 -19.89
N LYS A 18 33.78 -6.22 -18.64
CA LYS A 18 32.74 -7.03 -18.00
C LYS A 18 31.44 -6.23 -18.13
N PRO A 19 30.38 -6.80 -18.75
CA PRO A 19 29.17 -6.04 -19.00
C PRO A 19 28.65 -5.47 -17.70
N ARG A 20 28.38 -4.16 -17.69
CA ARG A 20 27.61 -3.47 -16.66
C ARG A 20 26.16 -3.98 -16.60
N GLU A 21 25.85 -5.12 -17.20
CA GLU A 21 24.53 -5.73 -17.29
C GLU A 21 24.05 -6.35 -15.99
N ARG A 22 24.89 -6.64 -14.98
CA ARG A 22 24.37 -7.22 -13.72
C ARG A 22 23.80 -6.19 -12.75
N VAL A 23 24.26 -4.93 -12.80
CA VAL A 23 23.77 -3.86 -11.90
C VAL A 23 22.47 -3.21 -12.42
N VAL A 24 22.29 -3.19 -13.75
CA VAL A 24 21.12 -2.61 -14.44
C VAL A 24 19.77 -3.33 -14.15
N PRO A 25 19.66 -4.67 -14.12
CA PRO A 25 18.38 -5.36 -13.96
C PRO A 25 17.80 -5.17 -12.55
N HIS A 26 18.62 -5.18 -11.51
CA HIS A 26 18.14 -4.93 -10.14
C HIS A 26 17.60 -3.51 -9.95
N TYR A 27 18.25 -2.51 -10.57
CA TYR A 27 17.77 -1.13 -10.51
C TYR A 27 16.48 -0.92 -11.32
N GLN A 28 16.39 -1.48 -12.52
CA GLN A 28 15.18 -1.44 -13.34
C GLN A 28 14.00 -2.16 -12.67
N MET A 29 14.24 -3.32 -12.05
CA MET A 29 13.23 -4.06 -11.30
C MET A 29 12.74 -3.28 -10.07
N SER A 30 13.65 -2.67 -9.31
CA SER A 30 13.26 -1.83 -8.17
C SER A 30 12.46 -0.60 -8.60
N ALA A 31 12.84 0.06 -9.69
CA ALA A 31 12.10 1.22 -10.21
C ALA A 31 10.66 0.85 -10.65
N SER A 32 10.51 -0.27 -11.34
CA SER A 32 9.18 -0.81 -11.72
C SER A 32 8.33 -1.10 -10.48
N LEU A 33 8.86 -1.84 -9.51
CA LEU A 33 8.14 -2.18 -8.27
C LEU A 33 7.75 -0.94 -7.46
N LYS A 34 8.62 0.06 -7.36
CA LYS A 34 8.29 1.33 -6.70
C LYS A 34 7.10 2.03 -7.36
N SER A 35 7.05 2.06 -8.69
CA SER A 35 5.95 2.69 -9.42
C SER A 35 4.62 1.97 -9.18
N GLU A 36 4.63 0.63 -9.09
CA GLU A 36 3.46 -0.14 -8.70
C GLU A 36 3.01 0.18 -7.27
N VAL A 37 3.94 0.23 -6.31
CA VAL A 37 3.63 0.62 -4.92
C VAL A 37 3.09 2.05 -4.86
N GLN A 38 3.62 3.00 -5.63
CA GLN A 38 3.10 4.38 -5.68
C GLN A 38 1.68 4.46 -6.22
N LYS A 39 1.38 3.72 -7.30
CA LYS A 39 0.03 3.63 -7.85
C LYS A 39 -0.95 3.07 -6.81
N LEU A 40 -0.58 1.99 -6.13
CA LEU A 40 -1.42 1.39 -5.09
C LEU A 40 -1.56 2.30 -3.86
N ASN A 41 -0.52 3.01 -3.46
CA ASN A 41 -0.58 4.03 -2.40
C ASN A 41 -1.59 5.14 -2.75
N LEU A 42 -1.63 5.59 -4.02
CA LEU A 42 -2.60 6.58 -4.47
C LEU A 42 -4.03 6.03 -4.41
N VAL A 43 -4.26 4.79 -4.87
CA VAL A 43 -5.59 4.15 -4.79
C VAL A 43 -6.01 3.96 -3.33
N HIS A 44 -5.11 3.52 -2.46
CA HIS A 44 -5.38 3.42 -1.02
C HIS A 44 -5.72 4.78 -0.42
N LEU A 45 -4.99 5.84 -0.77
CA LEU A 45 -5.30 7.20 -0.32
C LEU A 45 -6.70 7.64 -0.75
N LEU A 46 -7.12 7.33 -1.99
CA LEU A 46 -8.47 7.64 -2.46
C LEU A 46 -9.54 6.89 -1.66
N ILE A 47 -9.35 5.58 -1.42
CA ILE A 47 -10.26 4.78 -0.59
C ILE A 47 -10.33 5.35 0.83
N TRP A 48 -9.17 5.69 1.41
CA TRP A 48 -9.08 6.26 2.73
C TRP A 48 -9.80 7.60 2.83
N LEU A 49 -9.65 8.49 1.84
CA LEU A 49 -10.34 9.77 1.80
C LEU A 49 -11.86 9.60 1.72
N LEU A 50 -12.35 8.61 0.96
CA LEU A 50 -13.78 8.31 0.88
C LEU A 50 -14.34 7.84 2.23
N VAL A 51 -13.65 6.91 2.91
CA VAL A 51 -14.06 6.43 4.24
C VAL A 51 -13.96 7.56 5.27
N ALA A 52 -12.89 8.35 5.26
CA ALA A 52 -12.72 9.50 6.15
C ALA A 52 -13.82 10.55 5.93
N ALA A 53 -14.18 10.83 4.68
CA ALA A 53 -15.28 11.73 4.35
C ALA A 53 -16.61 11.18 4.86
N GLN A 54 -16.91 9.90 4.68
CA GLN A 54 -18.11 9.26 5.20
C GLN A 54 -18.19 9.37 6.73
N VAL A 55 -17.11 9.02 7.44
CA VAL A 55 -17.04 9.10 8.91
C VAL A 55 -17.20 10.55 9.37
N THR A 56 -16.56 11.51 8.71
CA THR A 56 -16.63 12.93 9.06
C THR A 56 -18.05 13.48 8.84
N VAL A 57 -18.66 13.18 7.68
CA VAL A 57 -20.03 13.60 7.35
C VAL A 57 -21.03 13.08 8.37
N SER A 58 -20.91 11.81 8.74
CA SER A 58 -21.78 11.22 9.75
C SER A 58 -21.49 11.72 11.17
N HIS A 59 -20.23 11.99 11.53
CA HIS A 59 -19.89 12.41 12.90
C HIS A 59 -20.35 13.83 13.21
N PHE A 60 -20.24 14.73 12.22
CA PHE A 60 -20.70 16.12 12.34
C PHE A 60 -22.15 16.34 11.91
N ASN A 61 -22.88 15.26 11.56
CA ASN A 61 -24.25 15.34 11.06
C ASN A 61 -24.42 16.33 9.90
N LEU A 62 -23.43 16.40 9.00
CA LEU A 62 -23.43 17.29 7.84
C LEU A 62 -24.58 16.95 6.86
N VAL A 63 -25.02 15.69 6.87
CA VAL A 63 -26.13 15.17 6.08
C VAL A 63 -26.97 14.24 6.97
N SER A 64 -28.27 14.10 6.69
CA SER A 64 -29.14 13.14 7.38
C SER A 64 -28.59 11.71 7.32
N HIS A 65 -28.77 10.97 8.42
CA HIS A 65 -28.41 9.55 8.50
C HIS A 65 -29.20 8.64 7.55
N ASP A 66 -30.30 9.13 7.00
CA ASP A 66 -31.03 8.44 5.93
C ASP A 66 -30.28 8.47 4.60
N THR A 67 -29.47 9.52 4.38
CA THR A 67 -28.64 9.67 3.17
C THR A 67 -27.27 9.04 3.35
N VAL A 68 -26.63 9.26 4.50
CA VAL A 68 -25.33 8.67 4.86
C VAL A 68 -25.45 8.03 6.23
N SER A 69 -25.61 6.70 6.24
CA SER A 69 -25.73 5.95 7.49
C SER A 69 -24.49 6.06 8.37
N ILE A 70 -24.69 5.83 9.66
CA ILE A 70 -23.61 5.75 10.65
C ILE A 70 -22.57 4.70 10.22
N PRO A 71 -21.27 5.04 10.24
CA PRO A 71 -20.17 4.13 9.90
C PRO A 71 -20.21 2.81 10.68
N TYR A 72 -19.76 1.75 10.03
CA TYR A 72 -19.49 0.48 10.70
C TYR A 72 -18.28 0.58 11.63
N GLN A 73 -18.20 -0.29 12.63
CA GLN A 73 -17.14 -0.24 13.65
C GLN A 73 -15.76 -0.46 13.04
N TRP A 74 -15.66 -1.24 11.96
CA TRP A 74 -14.38 -1.47 11.27
C TRP A 74 -13.80 -0.23 10.57
N GLU A 75 -14.63 0.75 10.20
CA GLU A 75 -14.18 1.95 9.47
C GLU A 75 -13.26 2.81 10.35
N TYR A 76 -13.53 2.90 11.65
CA TYR A 76 -12.74 3.69 12.60
C TYR A 76 -11.27 3.21 12.72
N PRO A 77 -10.98 1.93 13.08
CA PRO A 77 -9.61 1.46 13.10
C PRO A 77 -8.99 1.42 11.69
N TYR A 78 -9.78 1.30 10.62
CA TYR A 78 -9.27 1.40 9.24
C TYR A 78 -8.73 2.80 8.91
N LEU A 79 -9.19 3.87 9.58
CA LEU A 79 -8.60 5.20 9.41
C LEU A 79 -7.12 5.24 9.82
N LEU A 80 -6.66 4.33 10.69
CA LEU A 80 -5.24 4.20 11.03
C LEU A 80 -4.39 3.64 9.88
N SER A 81 -5.01 3.14 8.80
CA SER A 81 -4.30 2.70 7.58
C SER A 81 -3.56 3.84 6.85
N ILE A 82 -3.78 5.11 7.22
CA ILE A 82 -2.93 6.22 6.77
C ILE A 82 -1.46 6.06 7.22
N LEU A 83 -1.22 5.40 8.36
CA LEU A 83 0.13 5.19 8.89
C LEU A 83 1.01 4.32 7.96
N PRO A 84 0.62 3.10 7.58
CA PRO A 84 1.39 2.30 6.63
C PRO A 84 1.56 2.99 5.28
N LEU A 85 0.55 3.76 4.83
CA LEU A 85 0.61 4.53 3.59
C LEU A 85 1.70 5.63 3.62
N LEU A 86 1.79 6.37 4.73
CA LEU A 86 2.83 7.38 4.94
C LEU A 86 4.23 6.73 5.04
N CYS A 87 4.37 5.67 5.84
CA CYS A 87 5.64 4.95 5.95
C CYS A 87 6.09 4.37 4.60
N SER A 88 5.16 3.81 3.81
CA SER A 88 5.44 3.32 2.46
C SER A 88 5.98 4.45 1.60
N SER A 89 5.26 5.57 1.52
CA SER A 89 5.64 6.71 0.68
C SER A 89 6.99 7.32 1.06
N LEU A 90 7.31 7.40 2.36
CA LEU A 90 8.61 7.89 2.85
C LEU A 90 9.76 6.91 2.59
N SER A 91 9.48 5.61 2.43
CA SER A 91 10.51 4.60 2.17
C SER A 91 11.07 4.67 0.74
N LEU A 92 10.27 5.09 -0.25
CA LEU A 92 10.59 4.96 -1.68
C LEU A 92 11.70 5.91 -2.20
N PRO A 93 11.80 7.19 -1.78
CA PRO A 93 12.81 8.10 -2.30
C PRO A 93 14.24 7.70 -1.93
N LYS A 94 14.44 7.20 -0.71
CA LYS A 94 15.77 6.86 -0.15
C LYS A 94 16.03 5.36 -0.05
N ASN A 95 15.15 4.51 -0.56
CA ASN A 95 15.21 3.05 -0.37
C ASN A 95 15.35 2.65 1.10
N ASN A 96 14.60 3.31 1.99
CA ASN A 96 14.77 3.08 3.42
C ASN A 96 14.04 1.79 3.84
N ILE A 97 14.84 0.73 3.98
CA ILE A 97 14.39 -0.61 4.40
C ILE A 97 13.58 -0.56 5.70
N SER A 98 14.01 0.22 6.70
CA SER A 98 13.31 0.27 7.99
C SER A 98 11.89 0.81 7.87
N TYR A 99 11.69 1.90 7.13
CA TYR A 99 10.34 2.44 6.89
C TYR A 99 9.47 1.48 6.07
N LEU A 100 10.06 0.74 5.12
CA LEU A 100 9.33 -0.24 4.34
C LEU A 100 8.85 -1.42 5.22
N VAL A 101 9.70 -1.92 6.12
CA VAL A 101 9.32 -2.97 7.07
C VAL A 101 8.25 -2.49 8.05
N ILE A 102 8.40 -1.28 8.60
CA ILE A 102 7.38 -0.67 9.48
C ILE A 102 6.05 -0.52 8.73
N SER A 103 6.10 -0.08 7.47
CA SER A 103 4.91 0.01 6.62
C SER A 103 4.24 -1.35 6.43
N MET A 104 4.98 -2.41 6.14
CA MET A 104 4.42 -3.76 5.96
C MET A 104 3.78 -4.30 7.25
N LEU A 105 4.43 -4.14 8.40
CA LEU A 105 3.88 -4.59 9.69
C LEU A 105 2.62 -3.80 10.07
N SER A 106 2.67 -2.47 9.93
CA SER A 106 1.52 -1.60 10.21
C SER A 106 0.39 -1.77 9.19
N ALA A 107 0.66 -2.20 7.95
CA ALA A 107 -0.36 -2.54 6.96
C ALA A 107 -1.13 -3.80 7.37
N GLY A 108 -0.45 -4.83 7.87
CA GLY A 108 -1.13 -6.01 8.44
C GLY A 108 -2.07 -5.63 9.58
N LEU A 109 -1.59 -4.80 10.51
CA LEU A 109 -2.35 -4.41 11.71
C LEU A 109 -3.49 -3.42 11.42
N PHE A 110 -3.23 -2.34 10.70
CA PHE A 110 -4.17 -1.23 10.54
C PHE A 110 -4.92 -1.22 9.20
N SER A 111 -4.50 -2.03 8.22
CA SER A 111 -5.17 -2.10 6.92
C SER A 111 -5.90 -3.43 6.72
N VAL A 112 -5.22 -4.55 6.92
CA VAL A 112 -5.80 -5.87 6.69
C VAL A 112 -6.73 -6.30 7.82
N THR A 113 -6.30 -6.13 9.08
CA THR A 113 -7.09 -6.59 10.24
C THR A 113 -8.48 -5.93 10.34
N PRO A 114 -8.63 -4.60 10.17
CA PRO A 114 -9.95 -3.97 10.18
C PRO A 114 -10.87 -4.50 9.07
N LEU A 115 -10.33 -4.83 7.88
CA LEU A 115 -11.14 -5.36 6.78
C LEU A 115 -11.64 -6.77 7.07
N ILE A 116 -10.82 -7.63 7.69
CA ILE A 116 -11.25 -8.97 8.12
C ILE A 116 -12.37 -8.84 9.18
N TYR A 117 -12.15 -7.99 10.18
CA TYR A 117 -13.15 -7.73 11.21
C TYR A 117 -14.45 -7.17 10.63
N GLY A 118 -14.37 -6.19 9.73
CA GLY A 118 -15.53 -5.60 9.08
C GLY A 118 -16.31 -6.60 8.23
N GLY A 119 -15.61 -7.53 7.57
CA GLY A 119 -16.25 -8.61 6.82
C GLY A 119 -17.09 -9.52 7.72
N MET A 120 -16.67 -9.73 8.97
CA MET A 120 -17.42 -10.48 9.99
C MET A 120 -18.55 -9.63 10.60
N GLU A 121 -18.28 -8.35 10.91
CA GLU A 121 -19.25 -7.41 11.49
C GLU A 121 -20.47 -7.23 10.59
N MET A 122 -20.24 -7.08 9.28
CA MET A 122 -21.30 -6.83 8.30
C MET A 122 -22.05 -8.10 7.87
N PHE A 123 -21.55 -9.29 8.21
CA PHE A 123 -22.10 -10.57 7.73
C PHE A 123 -23.57 -10.80 8.16
N PRO A 124 -23.97 -10.58 9.43
CA PRO A 124 -25.37 -10.71 9.83
C PRO A 124 -26.30 -9.74 9.10
N VAL A 125 -25.82 -8.51 8.83
CA VAL A 125 -26.57 -7.47 8.11
C VAL A 125 -26.75 -7.87 6.65
N ALA A 126 -25.71 -8.41 6.00
CA ALA A 126 -25.81 -8.97 4.67
C ALA A 126 -26.79 -10.14 4.61
N GLN A 127 -26.77 -11.04 5.60
CA GLN A 127 -27.72 -12.15 5.66
C GLN A 127 -29.18 -11.65 5.79
N GLN A 128 -29.42 -10.60 6.58
CA GLN A 128 -30.75 -9.98 6.67
C GLN A 128 -31.19 -9.39 5.33
N LEU A 129 -30.29 -8.70 4.63
CA LEU A 129 -30.58 -8.14 3.31
C LEU A 129 -30.90 -9.23 2.28
N TYR A 130 -30.02 -10.21 2.11
CA TYR A 130 -30.14 -11.19 1.03
C TYR A 130 -31.19 -12.27 1.28
N ARG A 131 -31.45 -12.65 2.54
CA ARG A 131 -32.47 -13.67 2.86
C ARG A 131 -33.86 -13.09 3.12
N HIS A 132 -33.94 -11.89 3.69
CA HIS A 132 -35.21 -11.32 4.14
C HIS A 132 -35.60 -10.04 3.40
N GLY A 133 -34.74 -9.51 2.52
CA GLY A 133 -34.99 -8.27 1.80
C GLY A 133 -35.00 -7.02 2.69
N LYS A 134 -34.45 -7.09 3.90
CA LYS A 134 -34.49 -5.99 4.89
C LYS A 134 -33.16 -5.25 4.93
N ALA A 135 -33.20 -3.94 4.65
CA ALA A 135 -32.07 -3.02 4.80
C ALA A 135 -32.38 -2.00 5.89
N TYR A 136 -31.41 -1.78 6.80
CA TYR A 136 -31.54 -0.83 7.92
C TYR A 136 -30.60 0.37 7.81
N ARG A 137 -29.62 0.33 6.91
CA ARG A 137 -28.63 1.38 6.70
C ARG A 137 -28.50 1.65 5.21
N PHE A 138 -28.42 2.93 4.86
CA PHE A 138 -28.37 3.38 3.47
C PHE A 138 -27.22 4.36 3.23
N ILE A 139 -26.64 4.27 2.05
CA ILE A 139 -25.66 5.23 1.53
C ILE A 139 -26.17 5.64 0.14
N PHE A 140 -26.56 6.90 0.00
CA PHE A 140 -27.13 7.48 -1.23
C PHE A 140 -28.27 6.64 -1.84
N GLY A 141 -29.17 6.12 -0.99
CA GLY A 141 -30.32 5.32 -1.40
C GLY A 141 -30.03 3.84 -1.66
N PHE A 142 -28.76 3.41 -1.66
CA PHE A 142 -28.38 2.00 -1.74
C PHE A 142 -28.16 1.41 -0.35
N SER A 143 -28.32 0.09 -0.21
CA SER A 143 -28.02 -0.58 1.06
C SER A 143 -26.54 -0.41 1.41
N ALA A 144 -26.26 0.16 2.59
CA ALA A 144 -24.91 0.47 3.03
C ALA A 144 -24.03 -0.79 3.05
N VAL A 145 -24.56 -1.94 3.49
CA VAL A 145 -23.80 -3.19 3.56
C VAL A 145 -23.30 -3.63 2.18
N THR A 146 -24.10 -3.47 1.12
CA THR A 146 -23.70 -3.83 -0.24
C THR A 146 -22.59 -2.91 -0.74
N VAL A 147 -22.74 -1.60 -0.55
CA VAL A 147 -21.73 -0.60 -0.94
C VAL A 147 -20.42 -0.87 -0.19
N MET A 148 -20.47 -1.09 1.13
CA MET A 148 -19.29 -1.30 1.95
C MET A 148 -18.59 -2.63 1.67
N TYR A 149 -19.30 -3.71 1.33
CA TYR A 149 -18.64 -4.93 0.86
C TYR A 149 -17.89 -4.72 -0.46
N LEU A 150 -18.42 -3.93 -1.40
CA LEU A 150 -17.69 -3.59 -2.64
C LEU A 150 -16.41 -2.81 -2.33
N VAL A 151 -16.49 -1.78 -1.48
CA VAL A 151 -15.33 -1.02 -1.00
C VAL A 151 -14.31 -1.95 -0.35
N MET A 152 -14.78 -2.90 0.47
CA MET A 152 -13.93 -3.85 1.17
C MET A 152 -13.21 -4.81 0.22
N VAL A 153 -13.88 -5.37 -0.78
CA VAL A 153 -13.22 -6.25 -1.77
C VAL A 153 -12.12 -5.49 -2.53
N VAL A 154 -12.41 -4.26 -2.96
CA VAL A 154 -11.41 -3.41 -3.63
C VAL A 154 -10.24 -3.11 -2.69
N ALA A 155 -10.52 -2.72 -1.45
CA ALA A 155 -9.49 -2.44 -0.45
C ALA A 155 -8.61 -3.67 -0.15
N ILE A 156 -9.19 -4.86 -0.01
CA ILE A 156 -8.45 -6.11 0.20
C ILE A 156 -7.51 -6.38 -0.97
N GLN A 157 -7.98 -6.21 -2.22
CA GLN A 157 -7.14 -6.39 -3.41
C GLN A 157 -5.97 -5.39 -3.42
N VAL A 158 -6.24 -4.11 -3.15
CA VAL A 158 -5.21 -3.06 -3.09
C VAL A 158 -4.16 -3.44 -2.04
N HIS A 159 -4.57 -3.79 -0.82
CA HIS A 159 -3.65 -4.13 0.28
C HIS A 159 -2.86 -5.41 0.02
N ALA A 160 -3.48 -6.42 -0.59
CA ALA A 160 -2.81 -7.66 -0.96
C ALA A 160 -1.68 -7.40 -1.97
N TRP A 161 -1.97 -6.64 -3.04
CA TRP A 161 -0.96 -6.28 -4.03
C TRP A 161 0.12 -5.35 -3.46
N GLN A 162 -0.26 -4.42 -2.59
CA GLN A 162 0.68 -3.49 -1.96
C GLN A 162 1.68 -4.27 -1.10
N LEU A 163 1.21 -5.18 -0.23
CA LEU A 163 2.07 -6.03 0.59
C LEU A 163 2.97 -6.94 -0.27
N TYR A 164 2.44 -7.52 -1.34
CA TYR A 164 3.20 -8.35 -2.27
C TYR A 164 4.35 -7.58 -2.94
N TYR A 165 4.06 -6.40 -3.50
CA TYR A 165 5.09 -5.59 -4.16
C TYR A 165 6.08 -5.00 -3.16
N MET A 166 5.64 -4.59 -1.97
CA MET A 166 6.53 -4.14 -0.91
C MET A 166 7.47 -5.27 -0.45
N LYS A 167 6.99 -6.52 -0.34
CA LYS A 167 7.86 -7.66 -0.03
C LYS A 167 8.91 -7.90 -1.12
N LYS A 168 8.53 -7.87 -2.39
CA LYS A 168 9.47 -8.00 -3.51
C LYS A 168 10.51 -6.87 -3.53
N LEU A 169 10.06 -5.66 -3.23
CA LEU A 169 10.93 -4.49 -3.15
C LEU A 169 11.92 -4.59 -1.98
N LEU A 170 11.46 -5.08 -0.84
CA LEU A 170 12.27 -5.35 0.34
C LEU A 170 13.40 -6.34 0.03
N ASP A 171 13.06 -7.46 -0.61
CA ASP A 171 14.03 -8.50 -1.01
C ASP A 171 15.08 -7.93 -1.96
N SER A 172 14.64 -7.18 -2.98
CA SER A 172 15.52 -6.50 -3.93
C SER A 172 16.50 -5.52 -3.26
N TRP A 173 16.03 -4.75 -2.27
CA TRP A 173 16.88 -3.80 -1.54
C TRP A 173 17.86 -4.49 -0.59
N PHE A 174 17.44 -5.58 0.05
CA PHE A 174 18.32 -6.38 0.91
C PHE A 174 19.46 -7.01 0.10
N ASP A 175 19.15 -7.66 -1.02
CA ASP A 175 20.15 -8.32 -1.87
C ASP A 175 21.19 -7.30 -2.38
N THR A 176 20.72 -6.15 -2.87
CA THR A 176 21.58 -5.06 -3.35
C THR A 176 22.52 -4.54 -2.25
N THR A 177 22.02 -4.47 -1.01
CA THR A 177 22.82 -3.99 0.13
C THR A 177 23.87 -5.02 0.55
N GLN A 178 23.55 -6.31 0.48
CA GLN A 178 24.49 -7.39 0.79
C GLN A 178 25.59 -7.52 -0.28
N GLU A 179 25.23 -7.40 -1.57
CA GLU A 179 26.22 -7.40 -2.65
C GLU A 179 27.22 -6.25 -2.54
N LYS A 180 26.76 -5.06 -2.09
CA LYS A 180 27.65 -3.90 -1.84
C LYS A 180 28.58 -4.10 -0.65
N LYS A 181 28.18 -4.89 0.37
CA LYS A 181 29.03 -5.19 1.53
C LYS A 181 30.09 -6.25 1.23
N LYS A 182 29.85 -7.13 0.25
CA LYS A 182 30.76 -8.21 -0.16
C LYS A 182 31.84 -7.76 -1.17
N LYS A 183 31.69 -6.57 -1.76
CA LYS A 183 32.65 -5.95 -2.69
C LYS A 183 33.48 -4.90 -1.96
#